data_AF-A0A9P4M0M9-F1
#
_entry.id   AF-A0A9P4M0M9-F1
#
_cell.length_a   1.000
_cell.length_b   1.000
_cell.length_c   1.000
_cell.angle_alpha   90.00
_cell.angle_beta   90.00
_cell.angle_gamma   90.00
#
_symmetry.space_group_name_H-M   'P 1'
#
loop_
_entity.id
_entity.type
_entity.pdbx_description
1 polymer ?
#
loop_
_entity_poly.entity_id
_entity_poly.type
_entity_poly.pdbx_seq_one_letter_code
_entity_poly.pdbx_strand_id
1 'polypeptide(L)'
;MFYPTQPLLKAIKRLQLTTKQARKGYYKGNRTGSMGTFGKFGKYKLDASKVRTYIVPDGLADFELTPFVTEKIDRPHAIKRGMWWDPQFAITGERYLQRWKEENGA
;
A
#
# COMPACT_ATOMS: atom_id res chain seq x y z
N MET A 1 -40.90 -7.96 11.47
CA MET A 1 -39.58 -8.56 11.23
C MET A 1 -39.63 -9.26 9.87
N PHE A 2 -38.88 -8.79 8.88
CA PHE A 2 -38.93 -9.36 7.53
C PHE A 2 -38.03 -10.58 7.43
N TYR A 3 -38.54 -11.67 6.85
CA TYR A 3 -37.80 -12.89 6.60
C TYR A 3 -37.71 -13.17 5.08
N PRO A 4 -36.60 -13.72 4.58
CA PRO A 4 -36.49 -14.11 3.18
C PRO A 4 -37.52 -15.18 2.80
N THR A 5 -37.96 -15.17 1.55
CA THR A 5 -38.75 -16.27 0.98
C THR A 5 -37.94 -17.56 0.91
N GLN A 6 -38.60 -18.72 0.91
CA GLN A 6 -37.92 -20.03 0.92
C GLN A 6 -36.89 -20.24 -0.22
N PRO A 7 -37.16 -19.82 -1.48
CA PRO A 7 -36.16 -19.90 -2.54
C PRO A 7 -34.93 -19.03 -2.27
N LEU A 8 -35.14 -17.81 -1.79
CA LEU A 8 -34.07 -16.87 -1.46
C LEU A 8 -33.24 -17.38 -0.27
N LEU A 9 -33.88 -17.98 0.73
CA LEU A 9 -33.20 -18.61 1.87
C LEU A 9 -32.26 -19.73 1.41
N LYS A 10 -32.69 -20.58 0.45
CA LYS A 10 -31.84 -21.64 -0.11
C LYS A 10 -30.61 -21.09 -0.84
N ALA A 11 -30.75 -19.97 -1.56
CA ALA A 11 -29.64 -19.31 -2.24
C ALA A 11 -28.64 -18.68 -1.26
N ILE A 12 -29.13 -17.91 -0.27
CA ILE A 12 -28.28 -17.17 0.68
C ILE A 12 -27.49 -18.09 1.62
N LYS A 13 -28.03 -19.27 1.97
CA LYS A 13 -27.38 -20.26 2.84
C LYS A 13 -25.99 -20.71 2.36
N ARG A 14 -25.69 -20.60 1.06
CA ARG A 14 -24.41 -21.01 0.47
C ARG A 14 -23.41 -19.85 0.33
N LEU A 15 -23.83 -18.61 0.57
CA LEU A 15 -22.93 -17.47 0.51
C LEU A 15 -21.97 -17.49 1.70
N GLN A 16 -20.77 -16.94 1.49
CA GLN A 16 -19.79 -16.83 2.57
C GLN A 16 -20.33 -15.97 3.70
N LEU A 17 -20.16 -16.46 4.93
CA LEU A 17 -20.61 -15.76 6.12
C LEU A 17 -19.80 -14.47 6.33
N THR A 18 -20.51 -13.40 6.64
CA THR A 18 -19.99 -12.09 7.00
C THR A 18 -20.31 -11.75 8.45
N THR A 19 -19.61 -10.75 9.00
CA THR A 19 -19.81 -10.29 10.38
C THR A 19 -21.21 -9.74 10.66
N LYS A 20 -21.97 -9.36 9.62
CA LYS A 20 -23.32 -8.77 9.75
C LYS A 20 -24.43 -9.82 9.69
N GLN A 21 -24.11 -11.03 9.23
CA GLN A 21 -25.05 -12.15 9.13
C GLN A 21 -24.99 -13.04 10.38
N ALA A 22 -23.80 -13.22 10.92
CA ALA A 22 -23.61 -14.00 12.13
C ALA A 22 -23.91 -13.15 13.38
N ARG A 23 -24.64 -13.72 14.34
CA ARG A 23 -24.98 -13.07 15.62
C ARG A 23 -23.76 -13.08 16.56
N LYS A 24 -24.00 -13.14 17.88
CA LYS A 24 -22.96 -13.19 18.92
C LYS A 24 -22.01 -14.38 18.71
N GLY A 25 -20.72 -14.16 18.96
CA GLY A 25 -19.68 -15.21 18.94
C GLY A 25 -18.92 -15.37 17.62
N TYR A 26 -19.35 -14.74 16.53
CA TYR A 26 -18.62 -14.76 15.26
C TYR A 26 -17.79 -13.49 15.08
N TYR A 27 -16.46 -13.65 15.09
CA TYR A 27 -15.52 -12.59 14.79
C TYR A 27 -14.79 -12.90 13.48
N LYS A 28 -14.74 -11.92 12.56
CA LYS A 28 -13.99 -11.99 11.31
C LYS A 28 -13.26 -10.67 11.11
N GLY A 29 -11.93 -10.72 11.02
CA GLY A 29 -11.10 -9.52 10.91
C GLY A 29 -11.05 -8.93 9.49
N ASN A 30 -10.60 -7.67 9.40
CA ASN A 30 -10.49 -6.90 8.14
C ASN A 30 -9.02 -6.68 7.70
N ARG A 31 -8.11 -7.59 8.05
CA ARG A 31 -6.68 -7.51 7.71
C ARG A 31 -5.96 -6.24 8.19
N THR A 32 -6.40 -5.66 9.30
CA THR A 32 -5.72 -4.51 9.92
C THR A 32 -4.32 -4.84 10.45
N GLY A 33 -3.98 -6.13 10.61
CA GLY A 33 -2.75 -6.60 11.23
C GLY A 33 -2.86 -6.63 12.75
N SER A 34 -1.91 -7.32 13.40
CA SER A 34 -1.83 -7.35 14.86
C SER A 34 -0.93 -6.23 15.37
N MET A 35 -1.48 -5.35 16.21
CA MET A 35 -0.77 -4.20 16.80
C MET A 35 -0.30 -4.47 18.23
N GLY A 36 -0.32 -5.72 18.67
CA GLY A 36 -0.20 -6.03 20.09
C GLY A 36 -0.67 -7.44 20.44
N THR A 37 -1.08 -7.64 21.69
CA THR A 37 -1.50 -8.95 22.21
C THR A 37 -2.63 -8.83 23.24
N PHE A 38 -3.50 -9.84 23.31
CA PHE A 38 -4.52 -9.93 24.36
C PHE A 38 -3.92 -10.53 25.63
N GLY A 39 -4.15 -9.88 26.78
CA GLY A 39 -3.80 -10.43 28.09
C GLY A 39 -4.83 -11.44 28.58
N LYS A 40 -4.49 -12.13 29.69
CA LYS A 40 -5.31 -13.19 30.31
C LYS A 40 -6.79 -12.80 30.57
N PHE A 41 -7.04 -11.52 30.85
CA PHE A 41 -8.37 -11.00 31.19
C PHE A 41 -9.07 -10.30 30.00
N GLY A 42 -8.67 -10.58 28.77
CA GLY A 42 -9.30 -10.02 27.56
C GLY A 42 -8.95 -8.56 27.26
N LYS A 43 -8.11 -7.91 28.08
CA LYS A 43 -7.57 -6.58 27.79
C LYS A 43 -6.53 -6.66 26.66
N TYR A 44 -6.59 -5.74 25.70
CA TYR A 44 -5.59 -5.64 24.64
C TYR A 44 -4.42 -4.75 25.08
N LYS A 45 -3.18 -5.23 24.88
CA LYS A 45 -1.94 -4.48 25.13
C LYS A 45 -1.33 -4.10 23.79
N LEU A 46 -1.16 -2.79 23.54
CA LEU A 46 -0.54 -2.26 22.32
C LEU A 46 0.98 -2.46 22.35
N ASP A 47 1.56 -2.84 21.23
CA ASP A 47 2.99 -2.94 20.98
C ASP A 47 3.39 -1.85 19.98
N ALA A 48 4.05 -0.79 20.46
CA ALA A 48 4.42 0.36 19.66
C ALA A 48 5.32 0.00 18.47
N SER A 49 6.11 -1.07 18.57
CA SER A 49 7.01 -1.53 17.48
C SER A 49 6.24 -2.04 16.25
N LYS A 50 4.98 -2.42 16.41
CA LYS A 50 4.10 -2.91 15.33
C LYS A 50 3.18 -1.84 14.76
N VAL A 51 3.12 -0.67 15.40
CA VAL A 51 2.29 0.44 14.95
C VAL A 51 2.93 1.07 13.72
N ARG A 52 2.20 1.10 12.61
CA ARG A 52 2.65 1.71 11.36
C ARG A 52 2.53 3.23 11.45
N THR A 53 3.61 3.93 11.16
CA THR A 53 3.65 5.39 11.03
C THR A 53 3.95 5.77 9.59
N TYR A 54 3.35 6.84 9.10
CA TYR A 54 3.64 7.41 7.79
C TYR A 54 4.42 8.71 8.00
N ILE A 55 5.71 8.67 7.67
CA ILE A 55 6.62 9.81 7.89
C ILE A 55 6.39 10.82 6.77
N VAL A 56 6.03 12.04 7.16
CA VAL A 56 5.89 13.17 6.23
C VAL A 56 7.25 13.89 6.20
N PRO A 57 7.85 14.11 5.02
CA PRO A 57 9.12 14.83 4.92
C PRO A 57 8.95 16.31 5.29
N ASP A 58 10.00 16.88 5.89
CA ASP A 58 10.03 18.29 6.23
C ASP A 58 10.07 19.17 4.96
N GLY A 59 9.43 20.34 5.00
CA GLY A 59 9.40 21.28 3.87
C GLY A 59 8.49 20.87 2.71
N LEU A 60 7.67 19.83 2.85
CA LEU A 60 6.78 19.36 1.78
C LEU A 60 5.78 20.42 1.29
N ALA A 61 5.37 21.34 2.17
CA ALA A 61 4.44 22.41 1.82
C ALA A 61 5.06 23.47 0.89
N ASP A 62 6.37 23.67 0.98
CA ASP A 62 7.12 24.67 0.20
C ASP A 62 7.82 24.04 -1.02
N PHE A 63 7.61 22.75 -1.26
CA PHE A 63 8.30 22.01 -2.31
C PHE A 63 7.68 22.31 -3.69
N GLU A 64 8.53 22.64 -4.66
CA GLU A 64 8.09 23.10 -5.99
C GLU A 64 7.53 21.99 -6.87
N LEU A 65 7.91 20.71 -6.62
CA LEU A 65 7.45 19.61 -7.46
C LEU A 65 5.98 19.30 -7.20
N THR A 66 5.18 19.39 -8.27
CA THR A 66 3.75 19.09 -8.26
C THR A 66 3.48 17.69 -8.84
N PRO A 67 2.29 17.09 -8.63
CA PRO A 67 1.93 15.83 -9.26
C PRO A 67 1.74 15.90 -10.79
N PHE A 68 1.88 17.09 -11.39
CA PHE A 68 1.69 17.31 -12.82
C PHE A 68 2.95 17.90 -13.47
N VAL A 69 3.12 17.60 -14.75
CA VAL A 69 4.18 18.15 -15.61
C VAL A 69 3.49 18.83 -16.80
N THR A 70 4.09 19.90 -17.34
CA THR A 70 3.55 20.57 -18.53
C THR A 70 3.61 19.66 -19.76
N GLU A 71 2.57 19.70 -20.60
CA GLU A 71 2.49 18.93 -21.84
C GLU A 71 3.52 19.34 -22.89
N LYS A 72 4.16 20.52 -22.72
CA LYS A 72 5.23 21.00 -23.60
C LYS A 72 6.51 20.18 -23.49
N ILE A 73 6.69 19.43 -22.40
CA ILE A 73 7.86 18.58 -22.20
C ILE A 73 7.55 17.20 -22.79
N ASP A 74 8.35 16.80 -23.77
CA ASP A 74 8.24 15.47 -24.37
C ASP A 74 8.49 14.38 -23.34
N ARG A 75 7.67 13.33 -23.40
CA ARG A 75 7.80 12.20 -22.48
C ARG A 75 9.02 11.37 -22.85
N PRO A 76 9.91 11.04 -21.89
CA PRO A 76 10.95 10.07 -22.15
C PRO A 76 10.29 8.72 -22.45
N HIS A 77 10.56 8.15 -23.62
CA HIS A 77 10.04 6.85 -24.03
C HIS A 77 11.15 5.80 -24.03
N ALA A 78 10.83 4.57 -23.67
CA ALA A 78 11.76 3.45 -23.82
C ALA A 78 11.70 2.94 -25.27
N ILE A 79 12.85 2.86 -25.94
CA ILE A 79 12.96 2.32 -27.30
C ILE A 79 12.66 0.81 -27.29
N LYS A 80 13.11 0.10 -26.24
CA LYS A 80 12.80 -1.33 -25.97
C LYS A 80 12.74 -1.57 -24.46
N ARG A 81 12.23 -2.73 -24.02
CA ARG A 81 12.27 -3.15 -22.61
C ARG A 81 13.73 -3.21 -22.14
N GLY A 82 14.11 -2.30 -21.23
CA GLY A 82 15.49 -2.17 -20.75
C GLY A 82 16.40 -1.26 -21.59
N MET A 83 15.89 -0.64 -22.66
CA MET A 83 16.65 0.28 -23.50
C MET A 83 15.89 1.61 -23.61
N TRP A 84 16.36 2.58 -22.84
CA TRP A 84 15.83 3.95 -22.82
C TRP A 84 16.35 4.73 -24.03
N TRP A 85 15.56 5.70 -24.52
CA TRP A 85 15.98 6.54 -25.66
C TRP A 85 17.25 7.34 -25.37
N ASP A 86 17.42 7.74 -24.12
CA ASP A 86 18.63 8.34 -23.61
C ASP A 86 19.30 7.33 -22.67
N PRO A 87 20.58 6.95 -22.95
CA PRO A 87 21.39 6.09 -22.07
C PRO A 87 21.43 6.61 -20.63
N GLN A 88 21.10 7.88 -20.40
CA GLN A 88 21.00 8.49 -19.08
C GLN A 88 19.98 7.89 -18.12
N PHE A 89 18.96 7.22 -18.64
CA PHE A 89 17.90 6.62 -17.83
C PHE A 89 18.10 5.13 -17.57
N ALA A 90 19.15 4.51 -18.13
CA ALA A 90 19.47 3.11 -17.84
C ALA A 90 20.06 2.97 -16.43
N ILE A 91 19.38 2.21 -15.57
CA ILE A 91 19.82 1.87 -14.21
C ILE A 91 20.72 0.63 -14.29
N THR A 92 22.01 0.83 -14.60
CA THR A 92 23.04 -0.22 -14.60
C THR A 92 24.05 0.06 -13.48
N GLY A 93 24.54 -1.00 -12.82
CA GLY A 93 25.48 -0.88 -11.69
C GLY A 93 26.77 -0.14 -12.02
N GLU A 94 27.41 -0.45 -13.16
CA GLU A 94 28.62 0.24 -13.63
C GLU A 94 28.39 1.75 -13.79
N ARG A 95 27.24 2.11 -14.34
CA ARG A 95 26.88 3.49 -14.62
C ARG A 95 26.52 4.27 -13.35
N TYR A 96 25.85 3.62 -12.40
CA TYR A 96 25.65 4.18 -11.07
C TYR A 96 27.00 4.47 -10.39
N LEU A 97 27.94 3.52 -10.45
CA LEU A 97 29.27 3.69 -9.87
C LEU A 97 30.05 4.83 -10.52
N GLN A 98 29.99 4.94 -11.85
CA GLN A 98 30.60 6.05 -12.57
C GLN A 98 30.00 7.40 -12.15
N ARG A 99 28.66 7.52 -12.16
CA ARG A 99 27.96 8.74 -11.73
C ARG A 99 28.30 9.12 -10.28
N TRP A 100 28.36 8.13 -9.38
CA TRP A 100 28.73 8.38 -7.99
C TRP A 100 30.16 8.91 -7.86
N LYS A 101 31.13 8.35 -8.62
CA LYS A 101 32.51 8.86 -8.64
C LYS A 101 32.59 10.29 -9.15
N GLU A 102 31.82 10.62 -10.19
CA GLU A 102 31.79 11.95 -10.80
C GLU A 102 31.13 13.00 -9.90
N GLU A 103 29.99 12.68 -9.26
CA GLU A 103 29.21 13.64 -8.47
C GLU A 103 29.66 13.73 -7.00
N ASN A 104 30.10 12.62 -6.41
CA ASN A 104 30.29 12.48 -4.95
C ASN A 104 31.62 11.82 -4.53
N GLY A 105 32.52 11.52 -5.48
CA GLY A 105 33.69 10.66 -5.27
C GLY A 105 34.94 11.31 -4.64
N ALA A 106 34.79 12.46 -3.97
CA ALA A 106 35.90 13.11 -3.26
C ALA A 106 36.39 12.27 -2.07
#